data_AF-A0A8J7M777-F1
#
_entry.id   AF-A0A8J7M777-F1
#
_cell.length_a   1.000
_cell.length_b   1.000
_cell.length_c   1.000
_cell.angle_alpha   90.00
_cell.angle_beta   90.00
_cell.angle_gamma   90.00
#
_symmetry.space_group_name_H-M   'P 1'
#
loop_
_entity.id
_entity.type
_entity.pdbx_description
1 polymer ?
#
loop_
_entity_poly.entity_id
_entity_poly.type
_entity_poly.pdbx_seq_one_letter_code
_entity_poly.pdbx_strand_id
1 'polypeptide(L)'
;MMCKAVPATRSRCARRTSWRRVARTAAAFVIVGSLASPDAQADTLQYDPDLCPTEADGKVYLRLATGIAFGFPSGSLQYLYDTFEPRPEAPDPSAPEGCPGNPIVTKTATVAFSFEIPPKVESAEPRRIAEFVKLRGADALAFRPGTDHLFLQNSVFHLSEVSRKLGRCEETPKGWEVCYQPKPGRPHHTDNGAYYIALPDRHPLRSGIPLAARCSPPLPWNGKRLCDLDYRPLPRVYLSLAFTDKEIPIEYLFAFDAAVVDWLESSHVPELDFIPPPGVLYMEAGQ
;
A
#
# COMPACT_ATOMS: atom_id res chain seq x y z
N MET A 1 10.74 -27.85 67.42
CA MET A 1 12.18 -27.98 67.72
C MET A 1 12.94 -27.37 66.54
N MET A 2 13.39 -26.12 66.68
CA MET A 2 14.78 -25.74 67.04
C MET A 2 15.79 -25.89 65.88
N CYS A 3 15.77 -24.93 64.95
CA CYS A 3 16.97 -24.55 64.20
C CYS A 3 17.84 -23.61 65.07
N LYS A 4 19.16 -23.78 65.06
CA LYS A 4 20.10 -22.94 65.85
C LYS A 4 20.89 -21.97 64.96
N ALA A 5 20.77 -20.70 65.34
CA ALA A 5 21.66 -19.53 65.21
C ALA A 5 22.87 -19.50 64.21
N VAL A 6 22.84 -18.42 63.43
CA VAL A 6 23.91 -17.65 62.73
C VAL A 6 24.87 -17.02 63.78
N PRO A 7 26.22 -16.80 63.57
CA PRO A 7 26.82 -15.77 62.68
C PRO A 7 28.20 -16.18 62.04
N ALA A 8 29.05 -15.35 61.39
CA ALA A 8 29.15 -13.88 61.25
C ALA A 8 29.90 -13.37 59.98
N THR A 9 29.78 -12.06 59.73
CA THR A 9 30.72 -11.05 59.12
C THR A 9 32.15 -11.47 58.69
N ARG A 10 32.82 -10.92 57.66
CA ARG A 10 33.10 -9.48 57.41
C ARG A 10 33.87 -9.26 56.08
N SER A 11 33.64 -8.10 55.46
CA SER A 11 34.29 -7.51 54.28
C SER A 11 35.83 -7.40 54.28
N ARG A 12 36.45 -7.45 53.09
CA ARG A 12 37.67 -6.66 52.76
C ARG A 12 37.66 -6.16 51.31
N CYS A 13 38.33 -5.02 51.12
CA CYS A 13 38.34 -4.21 49.91
C CYS A 13 39.67 -4.34 49.14
N ALA A 14 39.67 -3.85 47.90
CA ALA A 14 40.83 -3.43 47.09
C ALA A 14 41.89 -4.47 46.66
N ARG A 15 41.97 -4.68 45.34
CA ARG A 15 43.26 -4.72 44.62
C ARG A 15 43.20 -3.87 43.35
N ARG A 16 43.95 -2.77 43.34
CA ARG A 16 44.51 -2.21 42.11
C ARG A 16 45.64 -3.14 41.66
N THR A 17 45.63 -3.55 40.40
CA THR A 17 46.86 -3.88 39.66
C THR A 17 46.57 -3.67 38.19
N SER A 18 47.59 -3.26 37.45
CA SER A 18 47.45 -2.59 36.16
C SER A 18 48.37 -3.23 35.11
N TRP A 19 48.14 -2.88 33.85
CA TRP A 19 48.94 -3.27 32.67
C TRP A 19 48.97 -4.77 32.33
N ARG A 20 48.27 -5.13 31.25
CA ARG A 20 48.93 -5.79 30.11
C ARG A 20 48.19 -5.47 28.81
N ARG A 21 48.95 -4.96 27.84
CA ARG A 21 48.46 -4.73 26.47
C ARG A 21 48.18 -6.08 25.83
N VAL A 22 46.99 -6.25 25.25
CA VAL A 22 46.76 -7.23 24.19
C VAL A 22 46.22 -6.45 23.00
N ALA A 23 47.11 -6.12 22.06
CA ALA A 23 46.69 -5.70 20.75
C ALA A 23 46.10 -6.91 20.03
N ARG A 24 44.92 -6.76 19.40
CA ARG A 24 44.51 -7.64 18.31
C ARG A 24 43.43 -7.00 17.45
N THR A 25 43.72 -7.02 16.15
CA THR A 25 42.78 -6.99 15.02
C THR A 25 41.76 -5.86 14.98
N ALA A 26 42.00 -4.93 14.05
CA ALA A 26 40.95 -4.08 13.50
C ALA A 26 39.80 -4.97 12.98
N ALA A 27 38.65 -4.90 13.66
CA ALA A 27 37.40 -5.26 13.03
C ALA A 27 37.13 -4.18 11.98
N ALA A 28 37.37 -4.50 10.71
CA ALA A 28 36.84 -3.69 9.63
C ALA A 28 35.32 -3.59 9.86
N PHE A 29 34.83 -2.38 10.09
CA PHE A 29 33.42 -2.10 9.95
C PHE A 29 33.11 -2.34 8.48
N VAL A 30 32.62 -3.55 8.18
CA VAL A 30 31.76 -3.75 7.02
C VAL A 30 30.56 -2.87 7.31
N ILE A 31 30.62 -1.66 6.77
CA ILE A 31 29.42 -0.89 6.46
C ILE A 31 28.65 -1.84 5.55
N VAL A 32 27.70 -2.56 6.13
CA VAL A 32 26.66 -3.23 5.36
C VAL A 32 25.98 -2.08 4.67
N GLY A 33 26.37 -1.86 3.42
CA GLY A 33 25.77 -0.84 2.60
C GLY A 33 24.28 -1.09 2.65
N SER A 34 23.54 -0.11 3.18
CA SER A 34 22.14 0.03 2.79
C SER A 34 22.13 -0.13 1.29
N LEU A 35 21.43 -1.15 0.79
CA LEU A 35 21.05 -1.23 -0.60
C LEU A 35 20.02 -0.11 -0.82
N ALA A 36 20.52 1.12 -0.82
CA ALA A 36 19.90 2.22 -1.49
C ALA A 36 19.85 1.80 -2.95
N SER A 37 18.67 1.41 -3.40
CA SER A 37 18.39 1.26 -4.82
C SER A 37 18.90 2.51 -5.53
N PRO A 38 19.74 2.38 -6.56
CA PRO A 38 20.31 3.53 -7.23
C PRO A 38 19.17 4.37 -7.82
N ASP A 39 19.18 5.66 -7.46
CA ASP A 39 18.52 6.75 -8.18
C ASP A 39 17.06 6.52 -8.59
N ALA A 40 16.19 6.29 -7.59
CA ALA A 40 14.84 6.82 -7.68
C ALA A 40 14.90 8.35 -7.50
N GLN A 41 15.39 9.06 -8.53
CA GLN A 41 15.26 10.51 -8.62
C GLN A 41 13.78 10.81 -8.79
N ALA A 42 13.16 11.28 -7.70
CA ALA A 42 11.84 11.89 -7.76
C ALA A 42 11.98 13.26 -8.43
N ASP A 43 12.10 13.26 -9.76
CA ASP A 43 11.94 14.47 -10.55
C ASP A 43 10.58 15.07 -10.22
N THR A 44 10.63 16.21 -9.54
CA THR A 44 9.42 16.96 -9.18
C THR A 44 8.88 17.57 -10.46
N LEU A 45 7.94 16.87 -11.08
CA LEU A 45 7.27 17.26 -12.32
C LEU A 45 6.84 18.73 -12.24
N GLN A 46 7.50 19.60 -13.02
CA GLN A 46 7.11 21.00 -13.17
C GLN A 46 6.02 21.09 -14.24
N TYR A 47 4.82 20.60 -13.90
CA TYR A 47 3.67 20.69 -14.77
C TYR A 47 2.96 22.03 -14.60
N ASP A 48 2.74 22.73 -15.71
CA ASP A 48 1.94 23.94 -15.80
C ASP A 48 0.84 23.73 -16.87
N PRO A 49 -0.44 23.66 -16.48
CA PRO A 49 -1.53 23.43 -17.43
C PRO A 49 -1.73 24.58 -18.43
N ASP A 50 -1.28 25.80 -18.10
CA ASP A 50 -1.43 26.98 -18.96
C ASP A 50 -0.46 26.95 -20.17
N LEU A 51 0.53 26.04 -20.15
CA LEU A 51 1.47 25.81 -21.26
C LEU A 51 0.98 24.76 -22.26
N CYS A 52 -0.17 24.13 -22.03
CA CYS A 52 -0.69 23.12 -22.94
C CYS A 52 -1.26 23.73 -24.24
N PRO A 53 -0.92 23.22 -25.44
CA PRO A 53 -1.48 23.71 -26.71
C PRO A 53 -2.99 23.52 -26.87
N THR A 54 -3.58 22.65 -26.05
CA THR A 54 -5.00 22.33 -25.97
C THR A 54 -5.46 22.55 -24.53
N GLU A 55 -6.73 22.91 -24.33
CA GLU A 55 -7.30 23.13 -22.99
C GLU A 55 -7.12 21.87 -22.13
N ALA A 56 -6.41 22.03 -21.00
CA ALA A 56 -6.13 20.93 -20.08
C ALA A 56 -7.13 20.86 -18.91
N ASP A 57 -8.11 21.76 -18.81
CA ASP A 57 -9.07 21.89 -17.69
C ASP A 57 -8.44 21.97 -16.28
N GLY A 58 -7.20 22.44 -16.17
CA GLY A 58 -6.44 22.40 -14.91
C GLY A 58 -6.08 20.97 -14.44
N LYS A 59 -6.17 19.98 -15.33
CA LYS A 59 -5.82 18.58 -15.08
C LYS A 59 -4.44 18.26 -15.63
N VAL A 60 -3.68 17.45 -14.91
CA VAL A 60 -2.51 16.73 -15.42
C VAL A 60 -2.95 15.38 -15.99
N TYR A 61 -2.46 15.05 -17.18
CA TYR A 61 -2.79 13.83 -17.90
C TYR A 61 -1.66 12.82 -17.74
N LEU A 62 -2.00 11.63 -17.24
CA LEU A 62 -1.08 10.51 -17.09
C LEU A 62 -1.61 9.27 -17.81
N ARG A 63 -0.69 8.43 -18.27
CA ARG A 63 -0.97 7.19 -19.00
C ARG A 63 -0.15 6.09 -18.33
N LEU A 64 -0.83 5.14 -17.71
CA LEU A 64 -0.14 4.00 -17.09
C LEU A 64 0.55 3.16 -18.17
N ALA A 65 1.64 2.49 -17.82
CA ALA A 65 2.31 1.47 -18.65
C ALA A 65 1.34 0.38 -19.14
N THR A 66 0.26 0.15 -18.40
CA THR A 66 -0.82 -0.76 -18.79
C THR A 66 -1.70 -0.24 -19.92
N GLY A 67 -1.55 1.01 -20.34
CA GLY A 67 -2.23 1.65 -21.46
C GLY A 67 -3.54 2.36 -21.15
N ILE A 68 -3.87 2.55 -19.86
CA ILE A 68 -5.04 3.32 -19.43
C ILE A 68 -4.62 4.74 -19.06
N ALA A 69 -5.34 5.74 -19.56
CA ALA A 69 -5.05 7.16 -19.36
C ALA A 69 -6.04 7.86 -18.42
N PHE A 70 -5.56 8.82 -17.64
CA PHE A 70 -6.34 9.55 -16.65
C PHE A 70 -6.02 11.04 -16.67
N GLY A 71 -7.04 11.87 -16.48
CA GLY A 71 -6.92 13.30 -16.19
C GLY A 71 -7.27 13.57 -14.73
N PHE A 72 -6.27 13.93 -13.93
CA PHE A 72 -6.45 14.30 -12.52
C PHE A 72 -6.20 15.79 -12.32
N PRO A 73 -6.84 16.47 -11.34
CA PRO A 73 -6.47 17.86 -11.01
C PRO A 73 -4.95 17.99 -10.80
N SER A 74 -4.32 19.04 -11.33
CA SER A 74 -2.85 19.16 -11.33
C SER A 74 -2.22 19.02 -9.94
N GLY A 75 -2.84 19.60 -8.90
CA GLY A 75 -2.41 19.49 -7.50
C GLY A 75 -2.63 18.11 -6.84
N SER A 76 -3.35 17.19 -7.48
CA SER A 76 -3.57 15.83 -6.96
C SER A 76 -2.40 14.88 -7.25
N LEU A 77 -1.56 15.13 -8.26
CA LEU A 77 -0.40 14.28 -8.53
C LEU A 77 0.73 14.60 -7.54
N GLN A 78 1.26 13.57 -6.87
CA GLN A 78 2.21 13.75 -5.76
C GLN A 78 3.56 13.08 -6.04
N TYR A 79 3.54 11.84 -6.54
CA TYR A 79 4.75 11.12 -6.93
C TYR A 79 4.51 10.32 -8.21
N LEU A 80 5.41 10.48 -9.16
CA LEU A 80 5.61 9.57 -10.27
C LEU A 80 6.75 8.64 -9.91
N TYR A 81 6.58 7.33 -10.10
CA TYR A 81 7.68 6.37 -10.01
C TYR A 81 7.83 5.66 -11.35
N ASP A 82 9.09 5.54 -11.76
CA ASP A 82 9.56 4.76 -12.89
C ASP A 82 9.01 5.22 -14.25
N THR A 83 9.93 5.67 -15.11
CA THR A 83 9.67 5.84 -16.53
C THR A 83 9.36 4.49 -17.17
N PHE A 84 8.42 4.47 -18.12
CA PHE A 84 8.11 3.28 -18.89
C PHE A 84 8.78 3.35 -20.26
N GLU A 85 9.57 2.32 -20.60
CA GLU A 85 10.19 2.19 -21.92
C GLU A 85 9.83 0.81 -22.54
N PRO A 86 9.58 0.75 -23.86
CA PRO A 86 9.54 1.88 -24.80
C PRO A 86 8.31 2.76 -24.61
N ARG A 87 8.48 4.08 -24.52
CA ARG A 87 7.35 5.01 -24.46
C ARG A 87 6.45 4.85 -25.71
N PRO A 88 5.11 4.78 -25.55
CA PRO A 88 4.19 4.92 -26.67
C PRO A 88 4.34 6.32 -27.28
N GLU A 89 4.03 6.45 -28.57
CA GLU A 89 4.01 7.74 -29.24
C GLU A 89 2.99 8.68 -28.57
N ALA A 90 3.41 9.92 -28.33
CA ALA A 90 2.54 10.98 -27.82
C ALA A 90 1.62 11.46 -28.97
N PRO A 91 0.31 11.70 -28.72
CA PRO A 91 -0.59 12.28 -29.73
C PRO A 91 -0.08 13.58 -30.38
N ASP A 92 0.63 14.40 -29.61
CA ASP A 92 1.41 15.56 -30.04
C ASP A 92 2.71 15.64 -29.22
N PRO A 93 3.85 15.15 -29.75
CA PRO A 93 5.14 15.21 -29.06
C PRO A 93 5.70 16.61 -28.84
N SER A 94 5.07 17.66 -29.41
CA SER A 94 5.47 19.06 -29.19
C SER A 94 4.80 19.68 -27.95
N ALA A 95 3.74 19.08 -27.43
CA ALA A 95 3.09 19.50 -26.20
C ALA A 95 3.98 19.17 -24.96
N PRO A 96 3.96 20.00 -23.90
CA PRO A 96 4.63 19.68 -22.64
C PRO A 96 4.14 18.37 -22.01
N GLU A 97 5.04 17.65 -21.33
CA GLU A 97 4.69 16.39 -20.65
C GLU A 97 3.66 16.65 -19.53
N GLY A 98 2.55 15.90 -19.55
CA GLY A 98 1.39 16.09 -18.68
C GLY A 98 0.20 16.78 -19.35
N CYS A 99 0.35 17.30 -20.58
CA CYS A 99 -0.76 17.81 -21.39
C CYS A 99 -1.53 16.67 -22.08
N PRO A 100 -2.77 16.90 -22.57
CA PRO A 100 -3.54 15.88 -23.32
C PRO A 100 -2.77 15.32 -24.54
N GLY A 101 -2.03 16.18 -25.24
CA GLY A 101 -1.19 15.81 -26.38
C GLY A 101 0.05 14.99 -26.01
N ASN A 102 0.54 15.09 -24.78
CA ASN A 102 1.75 14.40 -24.33
C ASN A 102 1.59 13.92 -22.87
N PRO A 103 0.73 12.91 -22.62
CA PRO A 103 0.43 12.45 -21.27
C PRO A 103 1.64 11.74 -20.65
N ILE A 104 1.88 11.95 -19.36
CA ILE A 104 3.00 11.35 -18.62
C ILE A 104 2.90 9.83 -18.67
N VAL A 105 3.90 9.15 -19.23
CA VAL A 105 3.91 7.68 -19.28
C VAL A 105 4.68 7.11 -18.10
N THR A 106 4.00 6.40 -17.20
CA THR A 106 4.57 5.90 -15.94
C THR A 106 4.11 4.48 -15.60
N LYS A 107 4.95 3.72 -14.90
CA LYS A 107 4.56 2.41 -14.35
C LYS A 107 3.69 2.54 -13.11
N THR A 108 3.97 3.50 -12.22
CA THR A 108 3.13 3.72 -11.03
C THR A 108 3.02 5.20 -10.66
N ALA A 109 1.79 5.65 -10.38
CA ALA A 109 1.50 7.01 -9.96
C ALA A 109 0.91 7.00 -8.55
N THR A 110 1.30 7.97 -7.73
CA THR A 110 0.68 8.23 -6.42
C THR A 110 -0.11 9.52 -6.51
N VAL A 111 -1.43 9.41 -6.33
CA VAL A 111 -2.39 10.49 -6.52
C VAL A 111 -3.13 10.71 -5.21
N ALA A 112 -3.27 11.98 -4.80
CA ALA A 112 -4.03 12.39 -3.64
C ALA A 112 -5.54 12.31 -3.92
N PHE A 113 -6.21 11.46 -3.15
CA PHE A 113 -7.66 11.30 -3.14
C PHE A 113 -8.24 11.86 -1.84
N SER A 114 -9.48 12.34 -1.87
CA SER A 114 -10.18 12.84 -0.68
C SER A 114 -11.52 12.13 -0.50
N PHE A 115 -11.75 11.59 0.69
CA PHE A 115 -12.98 10.90 1.08
C PHE A 115 -13.58 11.54 2.33
N GLU A 116 -14.90 11.57 2.45
CA GLU A 116 -15.58 12.07 3.64
C GLU A 116 -16.28 10.92 4.37
N ILE A 117 -15.86 10.68 5.61
CA ILE A 117 -16.58 9.76 6.49
C ILE A 117 -17.72 10.52 7.17
N PRO A 118 -18.98 10.04 7.05
CA PRO A 118 -20.11 10.68 7.70
C PRO A 118 -19.94 10.68 9.23
N PRO A 119 -20.48 11.68 9.92
CA PRO A 119 -20.31 11.82 11.36
C PRO A 119 -20.98 10.67 12.11
N LYS A 120 -20.37 10.23 13.22
CA LYS A 120 -20.92 9.16 14.08
C LYS A 120 -22.15 9.57 14.89
N VAL A 121 -22.44 10.88 14.95
CA VAL A 121 -23.57 11.52 15.65
C VAL A 121 -24.01 12.71 14.80
N GLU A 122 -25.31 12.95 14.64
CA GLU A 122 -25.87 13.98 13.74
C GLU A 122 -25.36 15.41 14.02
N SER A 123 -24.85 15.68 15.22
CA SER A 123 -24.34 16.99 15.65
C SER A 123 -22.83 17.19 15.42
N ALA A 124 -22.15 16.27 14.75
CA ALA A 124 -20.71 16.37 14.45
C ALA A 124 -20.48 16.60 12.95
N GLU A 125 -19.38 17.26 12.61
CA GLU A 125 -18.97 17.47 11.21
C GLU A 125 -18.48 16.16 10.56
N PRO A 126 -18.70 15.97 9.24
CA PRO A 126 -18.05 14.90 8.48
C PRO A 126 -16.53 14.95 8.61
N ARG A 127 -15.89 13.78 8.74
CA ARG A 127 -14.43 13.71 8.80
C ARG A 127 -13.88 13.50 7.40
N ARG A 128 -13.36 14.59 6.80
CA ARG A 128 -12.57 14.51 5.57
C ARG A 128 -11.22 13.83 5.83
N ILE A 129 -10.86 12.95 4.91
CA ILE A 129 -9.64 12.15 4.88
C ILE A 129 -8.97 12.47 3.54
N ALA A 130 -7.68 12.77 3.56
CA ALA A 130 -6.85 12.87 2.36
C ALA A 130 -5.84 11.71 2.40
N GLU A 131 -5.85 10.88 1.36
CA GLU A 131 -5.07 9.64 1.30
C GLU A 131 -4.37 9.51 -0.05
N PHE A 132 -3.26 8.78 -0.05
CA PHE A 132 -2.46 8.57 -1.24
C PHE A 132 -2.80 7.24 -1.88
N VAL A 133 -3.48 7.31 -3.02
CA VAL A 133 -3.88 6.16 -3.83
C VAL A 133 -2.74 5.86 -4.79
N LYS A 134 -2.11 4.68 -4.66
CA LYS A 134 -1.05 4.24 -5.57
C LYS A 134 -1.61 3.39 -6.71
N LEU A 135 -1.71 4.01 -7.88
CA LEU A 135 -2.02 3.37 -9.15
C LEU A 135 -0.78 2.64 -9.68
N ARG A 136 -0.95 1.42 -10.19
CA ARG A 136 0.14 0.59 -10.72
C ARG A 136 -0.20 -0.09 -12.03
N GLY A 137 0.81 -0.24 -12.87
CA GLY A 137 0.82 -1.14 -14.00
C GLY A 137 0.99 -2.62 -13.60
N ALA A 138 0.79 -3.52 -14.56
CA ALA A 138 0.83 -4.97 -14.37
C ALA A 138 2.26 -5.49 -14.06
N ASP A 139 3.29 -4.79 -14.50
CA ASP A 139 4.69 -5.14 -14.24
C ASP A 139 5.16 -4.76 -12.83
N ALA A 140 4.49 -3.80 -12.18
CA ALA A 140 4.82 -3.31 -10.85
C ALA A 140 4.19 -4.11 -9.68
N LEU A 141 3.52 -5.22 -9.99
CA LEU A 141 2.92 -6.16 -9.03
C LEU A 141 3.18 -7.59 -9.51
N ALA A 142 3.82 -8.40 -8.66
CA ALA A 142 4.09 -9.79 -8.98
C ALA A 142 2.77 -10.60 -9.04
N PHE A 143 2.25 -10.84 -10.24
CA PHE A 143 1.21 -11.86 -10.44
C PHE A 143 1.78 -13.23 -10.14
N ARG A 144 0.96 -14.08 -9.54
CA ARG A 144 1.23 -15.52 -9.56
C ARG A 144 0.73 -16.05 -10.90
N PRO A 145 1.58 -16.67 -11.74
CA PRO A 145 1.15 -17.23 -13.03
C PRO A 145 -0.05 -18.16 -12.85
N GLY A 146 -1.08 -17.97 -13.67
CA GLY A 146 -2.32 -18.75 -13.60
C GLY A 146 -3.39 -18.24 -12.63
N THR A 147 -3.24 -17.03 -12.04
CA THR A 147 -4.28 -16.43 -11.18
C THR A 147 -4.45 -14.93 -11.41
N ASP A 148 -5.69 -14.43 -11.32
CA ASP A 148 -6.00 -12.99 -11.24
C ASP A 148 -5.62 -12.35 -9.88
N HIS A 149 -5.05 -13.13 -8.94
CA HIS A 149 -4.69 -12.65 -7.62
C HIS A 149 -3.36 -11.88 -7.65
N LEU A 150 -3.37 -10.68 -7.09
CA LEU A 150 -2.14 -9.94 -6.77
C LEU A 150 -1.39 -10.62 -5.62
N PHE A 151 -0.06 -10.45 -5.56
CA PHE A 151 0.79 -11.09 -4.55
C PHE A 151 0.26 -10.93 -3.12
N LEU A 152 -0.14 -9.71 -2.74
CA LEU A 152 -0.71 -9.44 -1.41
C LEU A 152 -2.05 -10.15 -1.21
N GLN A 153 -2.98 -10.10 -2.17
CA GLN A 153 -4.27 -10.81 -2.08
C GLN A 153 -4.08 -12.33 -1.92
N ASN A 154 -3.24 -12.94 -2.77
CA ASN A 154 -2.93 -14.36 -2.67
C ASN A 154 -2.29 -14.72 -1.31
N SER A 155 -1.44 -13.83 -0.76
CA SER A 155 -0.89 -13.96 0.58
C SER A 155 -1.96 -13.86 1.67
N VAL A 156 -2.89 -12.90 1.57
CA VAL A 156 -4.03 -12.75 2.49
C VAL A 156 -4.92 -13.99 2.45
N PHE A 157 -5.33 -14.48 1.28
CA PHE A 157 -6.14 -15.68 1.16
C PHE A 157 -5.45 -16.91 1.75
N HIS A 158 -4.17 -17.14 1.42
CA HIS A 158 -3.40 -18.25 1.96
C HIS A 158 -3.25 -18.18 3.49
N LEU A 159 -2.92 -17.00 4.03
CA LEU A 159 -2.74 -16.82 5.48
C LEU A 159 -4.07 -16.83 6.25
N SER A 160 -5.18 -16.46 5.61
CA SER A 160 -6.54 -16.70 6.11
C SER A 160 -6.86 -18.19 6.18
N GLU A 161 -6.57 -18.99 5.16
CA GLU A 161 -6.76 -20.45 5.20
C GLU A 161 -5.93 -21.12 6.30
N VAL A 162 -4.68 -20.68 6.50
CA VAL A 162 -3.84 -21.15 7.61
C VAL A 162 -4.44 -20.74 8.95
N SER A 163 -4.98 -19.52 9.05
CA SER A 163 -5.62 -19.00 10.26
C SER A 163 -6.99 -19.63 10.55
N ARG A 164 -7.76 -20.07 9.54
CA ARG A 164 -8.96 -20.94 9.70
C ARG A 164 -8.60 -22.29 10.33
N LYS A 165 -7.40 -22.83 10.04
CA LYS A 165 -6.92 -24.12 10.55
C LYS A 165 -6.26 -24.05 11.92
N LEU A 166 -5.56 -22.94 12.25
CA LEU A 166 -4.68 -22.82 13.41
C LEU A 166 -5.03 -21.70 14.40
N GLY A 167 -5.98 -20.82 14.04
CA GLY A 167 -6.34 -19.62 14.78
C GLY A 167 -7.85 -19.54 14.99
N ARG A 168 -8.39 -18.35 14.77
CA ARG A 168 -9.81 -18.04 14.86
C ARG A 168 -10.21 -17.20 13.66
N CYS A 169 -11.38 -17.47 13.11
CA CYS A 169 -12.06 -16.56 12.18
C CYS A 169 -13.42 -16.20 12.75
N GLU A 170 -13.86 -14.97 12.50
CA GLU A 170 -15.18 -14.48 12.90
C GLU A 170 -15.74 -13.53 11.85
N GLU A 171 -17.06 -13.54 11.67
CA GLU A 171 -17.74 -12.61 10.78
C GLU A 171 -18.06 -11.31 11.52
N THR A 172 -17.78 -10.18 10.88
CA THR A 172 -18.19 -8.86 11.40
C THR A 172 -19.55 -8.46 10.83
N PRO A 173 -20.38 -7.68 11.56
CA PRO A 173 -21.66 -7.19 11.06
C PRO A 173 -21.55 -6.38 9.75
N LYS A 174 -20.37 -5.86 9.45
CA LYS A 174 -20.07 -5.06 8.24
C LYS A 174 -19.75 -5.90 7.01
N GLY A 175 -19.72 -7.24 7.11
CA GLY A 175 -19.57 -8.11 5.95
C GLY A 175 -18.15 -8.57 5.66
N TRP A 176 -17.30 -8.66 6.69
CA TRP A 176 -15.95 -9.24 6.60
C TRP A 176 -15.88 -10.56 7.36
N GLU A 177 -15.32 -11.61 6.76
CA GLU A 177 -14.66 -12.67 7.52
C GLU A 177 -13.29 -12.15 7.97
N VAL A 178 -12.98 -12.29 9.27
CA VAL A 178 -11.73 -11.80 9.86
C VAL A 178 -10.98 -12.94 10.52
N CYS A 179 -9.90 -13.38 9.89
CA CYS A 179 -9.06 -14.48 10.35
C CYS A 179 -7.80 -13.97 11.05
N TYR A 180 -7.50 -14.51 12.22
CA TYR A 180 -6.37 -14.09 13.06
C TYR A 180 -5.90 -15.20 14.00
N GLN A 181 -4.69 -15.06 14.54
CA GLN A 181 -4.18 -15.95 15.59
C GLN A 181 -4.26 -15.25 16.96
N PRO A 182 -5.18 -15.64 17.87
CA PRO A 182 -5.26 -15.04 19.19
C PRO A 182 -4.01 -15.36 20.01
N LYS A 183 -3.58 -14.42 20.85
CA LYS A 183 -2.43 -14.57 21.76
C LYS A 183 -2.89 -14.40 23.22
N PRO A 184 -2.16 -14.94 24.21
CA PRO A 184 -2.47 -14.71 25.62
C PRO A 184 -2.58 -13.20 25.93
N GLY A 185 -3.69 -12.78 26.55
CA GLY A 185 -4.00 -11.37 26.81
C GLY A 185 -4.41 -10.53 25.59
N ARG A 186 -4.60 -11.16 24.42
CA ARG A 186 -5.01 -10.53 23.15
C ARG A 186 -6.01 -11.43 22.40
N PRO A 187 -7.26 -11.55 22.91
CA PRO A 187 -8.23 -12.49 22.37
C PRO A 187 -8.94 -11.99 21.11
N HIS A 188 -8.92 -10.69 20.79
CA HIS A 188 -9.67 -10.11 19.67
C HIS A 188 -8.79 -9.89 18.43
N HIS A 189 -9.42 -9.84 17.25
CA HIS A 189 -8.73 -9.55 15.99
C HIS A 189 -8.09 -8.15 15.98
N THR A 190 -8.62 -7.20 16.74
CA THR A 190 -8.10 -5.83 16.90
C THR A 190 -6.75 -5.77 17.61
N ASP A 191 -6.45 -6.77 18.45
CA ASP A 191 -5.24 -6.80 19.28
C ASP A 191 -4.04 -7.45 18.54
N ASN A 192 -4.32 -8.05 17.39
CA ASN A 192 -3.46 -8.94 16.63
C ASN A 192 -3.35 -8.52 15.15
N GLY A 193 -2.42 -9.17 14.44
CA GLY A 193 -2.43 -9.16 12.99
C GLY A 193 -3.63 -9.97 12.51
N ALA A 194 -4.37 -9.44 11.54
CA ALA A 194 -5.61 -10.04 11.05
C ALA A 194 -5.73 -9.88 9.54
N TYR A 195 -6.39 -10.87 8.93
CA TYR A 195 -6.66 -10.96 7.51
C TYR A 195 -8.16 -10.80 7.32
N TYR A 196 -8.57 -9.80 6.55
CA TYR A 196 -9.96 -9.47 6.27
C TYR A 196 -10.30 -9.88 4.85
N ILE A 197 -11.38 -10.63 4.68
CA ILE A 197 -11.92 -11.03 3.38
C ILE A 197 -13.38 -10.59 3.33
N ALA A 198 -13.77 -9.85 2.31
CA ALA A 198 -15.16 -9.47 2.10
C ALA A 198 -16.01 -10.72 1.87
N LEU A 199 -17.14 -10.84 2.56
CA LEU A 199 -18.10 -11.92 2.32
C LEU A 199 -18.67 -11.78 0.89
N PRO A 200 -18.95 -12.89 0.18
CA PRO A 200 -19.24 -12.88 -1.26
C PRO A 200 -20.30 -11.86 -1.72
N ASP A 201 -21.40 -11.73 -0.95
CA ASP A 201 -22.53 -10.87 -1.31
C ASP A 201 -22.43 -9.43 -0.77
N ARG A 202 -21.31 -9.05 -0.15
CA ARG A 202 -21.19 -7.76 0.57
C ARG A 202 -20.44 -6.69 -0.21
N HIS A 203 -19.47 -7.09 -1.04
CA HIS A 203 -18.70 -6.17 -1.87
C HIS A 203 -18.05 -6.88 -3.07
N PRO A 204 -18.83 -7.23 -4.11
CA PRO A 204 -18.31 -7.93 -5.29
C PRO A 204 -17.46 -6.98 -6.15
N LEU A 205 -16.15 -7.24 -6.25
CA LEU A 205 -15.29 -6.51 -7.17
C LEU A 205 -15.58 -6.91 -8.63
N ARG A 206 -15.30 -6.01 -9.59
CA ARG A 206 -15.40 -6.30 -11.04
C ARG A 206 -14.60 -7.53 -11.49
N SER A 207 -13.56 -7.91 -10.74
CA SER A 207 -12.76 -9.12 -10.98
C SER A 207 -13.39 -10.43 -10.49
N GLY A 208 -14.52 -10.38 -9.78
CA GLY A 208 -15.14 -11.54 -9.10
C GLY A 208 -14.38 -12.03 -7.86
N ILE A 209 -13.22 -11.44 -7.56
CA ILE A 209 -12.41 -11.75 -6.37
C ILE A 209 -12.92 -10.90 -5.19
N PRO A 210 -13.10 -11.46 -3.98
CA PRO A 210 -13.48 -10.67 -2.81
C PRO A 210 -12.37 -9.68 -2.41
N LEU A 211 -12.76 -8.48 -1.99
CA LEU A 211 -11.82 -7.50 -1.44
C LEU A 211 -11.10 -8.09 -0.22
N ALA A 212 -9.78 -7.94 -0.17
CA ALA A 212 -8.93 -8.61 0.81
C ALA A 212 -7.89 -7.64 1.38
N ALA A 213 -7.84 -7.50 2.70
CA ALA A 213 -6.94 -6.59 3.39
C ALA A 213 -6.16 -7.29 4.51
N ARG A 214 -4.92 -6.87 4.72
CA ARG A 214 -4.05 -7.33 5.81
C ARG A 214 -3.84 -6.18 6.79
N CYS A 215 -4.22 -6.33 8.05
CA CYS A 215 -3.86 -5.37 9.09
C CYS A 215 -2.82 -5.93 10.06
N SER A 216 -1.85 -5.10 10.45
CA SER A 216 -0.87 -5.40 11.49
C SER A 216 -1.53 -5.48 12.88
N PRO A 217 -0.83 -6.04 13.89
CA PRO A 217 -1.13 -5.74 15.29
C PRO A 217 -0.98 -4.22 15.55
N PRO A 218 -1.63 -3.68 16.59
CA PRO A 218 -1.45 -2.28 16.99
C PRO A 218 0.02 -1.93 17.24
N LEU A 219 0.48 -0.83 16.64
CA LEU A 219 1.85 -0.35 16.75
C LEU A 219 2.11 0.17 18.17
N PRO A 220 3.24 -0.19 18.83
CA PRO A 220 3.49 0.13 20.24
C PRO A 220 3.42 1.61 20.63
N TRP A 221 3.68 2.53 19.68
CA TRP A 221 3.85 3.96 19.95
C TRP A 221 2.58 4.80 19.77
N ASN A 222 1.57 4.32 19.03
CA ASN A 222 0.34 5.09 18.75
C ASN A 222 -0.94 4.24 18.76
N GLY A 223 -0.83 2.92 18.94
CA GLY A 223 -1.95 1.99 18.92
C GLY A 223 -2.76 1.99 17.61
N LYS A 224 -2.20 2.52 16.50
CA LYS A 224 -2.76 2.38 15.16
C LYS A 224 -2.38 1.02 14.60
N ARG A 225 -3.23 0.46 13.73
CA ARG A 225 -2.90 -0.71 12.91
C ARG A 225 -2.65 -0.22 11.49
N LEU A 226 -1.53 -0.63 10.90
CA LEU A 226 -1.30 -0.41 9.47
C LEU A 226 -2.03 -1.51 8.70
N CYS A 227 -2.85 -1.11 7.75
CA CYS A 227 -3.63 -1.99 6.90
C CYS A 227 -3.22 -1.79 5.44
N ASP A 228 -2.96 -2.88 4.74
CA ASP A 228 -2.59 -2.90 3.34
C ASP A 228 -3.64 -3.68 2.53
N LEU A 229 -4.02 -3.19 1.36
CA LEU A 229 -4.67 -3.98 0.33
C LEU A 229 -4.14 -3.65 -1.06
N ASP A 230 -4.12 -4.67 -1.93
CA ASP A 230 -3.91 -4.52 -3.36
C ASP A 230 -5.13 -5.15 -4.08
N TYR A 231 -5.60 -4.58 -5.20
CA TYR A 231 -6.68 -5.17 -6.02
C TYR A 231 -6.73 -4.53 -7.42
N ARG A 232 -7.64 -5.01 -8.28
CA ARG A 232 -7.89 -4.49 -9.65
C ARG A 232 -9.26 -3.80 -9.70
N PRO A 233 -9.37 -2.48 -9.43
CA PRO A 233 -10.64 -1.75 -9.53
C PRO A 233 -11.18 -1.67 -10.96
N LEU A 234 -10.31 -1.43 -11.94
CA LEU A 234 -10.66 -1.28 -13.36
C LEU A 234 -9.83 -2.25 -14.23
N PRO A 235 -10.28 -2.58 -15.45
CA PRO A 235 -9.50 -3.39 -16.38
C PRO A 235 -8.10 -2.80 -16.58
N ARG A 236 -7.05 -3.61 -16.42
CA ARG A 236 -5.64 -3.21 -16.56
C ARG A 236 -5.17 -2.09 -15.59
N VAL A 237 -5.91 -1.76 -14.53
CA VAL A 237 -5.52 -0.77 -13.50
C VAL A 237 -5.46 -1.46 -12.15
N TYR A 238 -4.32 -1.36 -11.48
CA TYR A 238 -4.12 -1.98 -10.17
C TYR A 238 -3.98 -0.91 -9.09
N LEU A 239 -4.67 -1.12 -7.97
CA LEU A 239 -4.58 -0.28 -6.79
C LEU A 239 -3.72 -0.94 -5.72
N SER A 240 -2.98 -0.11 -5.00
CA SER A 240 -2.28 -0.45 -3.77
C SER A 240 -2.56 0.66 -2.77
N LEU A 241 -3.19 0.30 -1.64
CA LEU A 241 -3.55 1.25 -0.57
C LEU A 241 -2.96 0.76 0.75
N ALA A 242 -2.21 1.65 1.41
CA ALA A 242 -1.71 1.46 2.77
C ALA A 242 -2.24 2.59 3.64
N PHE A 243 -3.03 2.25 4.66
CA PHE A 243 -3.78 3.19 5.49
C PHE A 243 -3.73 2.75 6.96
N THR A 244 -4.14 3.59 7.91
CA THR A 244 -4.35 3.13 9.29
C THR A 244 -5.81 3.02 9.68
N ASP A 245 -6.12 2.09 10.57
CA ASP A 245 -7.47 1.85 11.09
C ASP A 245 -8.09 3.06 11.83
N LYS A 246 -7.30 4.08 12.15
CA LYS A 246 -7.77 5.39 12.65
C LYS A 246 -8.00 6.41 11.53
N GLU A 247 -7.24 6.34 10.44
CA GLU A 247 -7.46 7.15 9.23
C GLU A 247 -8.71 6.65 8.48
N ILE A 248 -8.68 5.41 7.97
CA ILE A 248 -9.83 4.74 7.36
C ILE A 248 -10.17 3.52 8.25
N PRO A 249 -11.21 3.61 9.09
CA PRO A 249 -11.71 2.45 9.83
C PRO A 249 -12.23 1.39 8.86
N ILE A 250 -11.96 0.11 9.15
CA ILE A 250 -12.24 -1.01 8.23
C ILE A 250 -13.74 -1.13 7.88
N GLU A 251 -14.64 -0.63 8.74
CA GLU A 251 -16.07 -0.57 8.48
C GLU A 251 -16.49 0.40 7.35
N TYR A 252 -15.61 1.32 6.95
CA TYR A 252 -15.83 2.27 5.85
C TYR A 252 -15.10 1.89 4.55
N LEU A 253 -14.26 0.86 4.55
CA LEU A 253 -13.40 0.53 3.40
C LEU A 253 -14.20 0.21 2.12
N PHE A 254 -15.39 -0.37 2.21
CA PHE A 254 -16.29 -0.58 1.05
C PHE A 254 -16.81 0.73 0.46
N ALA A 255 -17.16 1.71 1.29
CA ALA A 255 -17.62 3.02 0.83
C ALA A 255 -16.46 3.88 0.29
N PHE A 256 -15.27 3.74 0.89
CA PHE A 256 -14.03 4.32 0.38
C PHE A 256 -13.67 3.74 -0.99
N ASP A 257 -13.72 2.41 -1.16
CA ASP A 257 -13.46 1.76 -2.45
C ASP A 257 -14.45 2.23 -3.52
N ALA A 258 -15.76 2.22 -3.25
CA ALA A 258 -16.75 2.71 -4.20
C ALA A 258 -16.44 4.16 -4.65
N ALA A 259 -16.12 5.05 -3.72
CA ALA A 259 -15.75 6.43 -4.05
C ALA A 259 -14.42 6.55 -4.82
N VAL A 260 -13.44 5.66 -4.59
CA VAL A 260 -12.20 5.59 -5.39
C VAL A 260 -12.49 5.07 -6.80
N VAL A 261 -13.35 4.06 -6.95
CA VAL A 261 -13.74 3.50 -8.25
C VAL A 261 -14.49 4.56 -9.07
N ASP A 262 -15.52 5.19 -8.50
CA ASP A 262 -16.27 6.28 -9.15
C ASP A 262 -15.35 7.44 -9.58
N TRP A 263 -14.39 7.79 -8.72
CA TRP A 263 -13.39 8.82 -9.02
C TRP A 263 -12.46 8.39 -10.17
N LEU A 264 -11.94 7.16 -10.17
CA LEU A 264 -11.10 6.65 -11.26
C LEU A 264 -11.87 6.54 -12.58
N GLU A 265 -13.15 6.15 -12.55
CA GLU A 265 -14.00 6.10 -13.75
C GLU A 265 -14.28 7.51 -14.29
N SER A 266 -14.53 8.50 -13.41
CA SER A 266 -14.73 9.90 -13.83
C SER A 266 -13.45 10.62 -14.29
N SER A 267 -12.28 10.14 -13.87
CA SER A 267 -10.97 10.63 -14.32
C SER A 267 -10.40 9.85 -15.52
N HIS A 268 -11.03 8.76 -15.97
CA HIS A 268 -10.57 8.00 -17.15
C HIS A 268 -10.74 8.83 -18.43
N VAL A 269 -9.74 8.75 -19.33
CA VAL A 269 -9.72 9.51 -20.60
C VAL A 269 -9.55 8.51 -21.76
N PRO A 270 -10.64 7.85 -22.22
CA PRO A 270 -10.58 6.72 -23.15
C PRO A 270 -9.92 7.04 -24.50
N GLU A 271 -10.03 8.28 -24.97
CA GLU A 271 -9.42 8.75 -26.21
C GLU A 271 -7.88 8.85 -26.12
N LEU A 272 -7.32 8.82 -24.91
CA LEU A 272 -5.89 8.76 -24.64
C LEU A 272 -5.41 7.36 -24.20
N ASP A 273 -6.28 6.35 -24.15
CA ASP A 273 -5.88 4.96 -23.95
C ASP A 273 -5.04 4.45 -25.15
N PHE A 274 -4.21 3.44 -24.90
CA PHE A 274 -3.58 2.66 -25.98
C PHE A 274 -3.58 1.17 -25.66
N ILE A 275 -3.43 0.34 -26.70
CA ILE A 275 -3.16 -1.09 -26.53
C ILE A 275 -1.64 -1.27 -26.62
N PRO A 276 -0.94 -1.57 -25.50
CA PRO A 276 0.49 -1.78 -25.54
C PRO A 276 0.84 -3.09 -26.29
N PRO A 277 2.07 -3.20 -26.82
CA PRO A 277 2.49 -4.36 -27.60
C PRO A 277 2.32 -5.70 -26.86
N PRO A 278 2.11 -6.81 -27.59
CA PRO A 278 2.24 -8.15 -27.02
C PRO A 278 3.57 -8.32 -26.29
N GLY A 279 3.54 -8.98 -25.12
CA GLY A 279 4.70 -9.08 -24.22
C GLY A 279 4.78 -7.99 -23.14
N VAL A 280 4.14 -6.82 -23.31
CA VAL A 280 4.18 -5.73 -22.30
C VAL A 280 3.17 -5.94 -21.17
N LEU A 281 1.95 -6.36 -21.50
CA LEU A 281 0.91 -6.73 -20.51
C LEU A 281 1.00 -8.19 -20.05
N TYR A 282 1.80 -9.01 -20.73
CA TYR A 282 1.71 -10.47 -20.66
C TYR A 282 2.46 -11.05 -19.46
N MET A 283 1.96 -10.73 -18.26
CA MET A 283 1.77 -11.75 -17.22
C MET A 283 0.28 -12.05 -16.99
N GLU A 284 -0.60 -11.73 -17.95
CA GLU A 284 -1.90 -12.40 -18.04
C GLU A 284 -1.68 -13.92 -18.15
N ALA A 285 -2.55 -14.68 -17.49
CA ALA A 285 -2.34 -16.08 -17.12
C ALA A 285 -1.85 -16.97 -18.29
N GLY A 286 -0.85 -17.80 -18.00
CA GLY A 286 -0.22 -18.66 -19.00
C GLY A 286 -1.17 -19.67 -19.64
N GLN A 287 -0.79 -20.04 -20.87
CA GLN A 287 -1.20 -21.28 -21.54
C GLN A 287 -0.67 -22.52 -20.80
#